data_AF-A0A917E6P4-F1
#
_entry.id   AF-A0A917E6P4-F1
#
_cell.length_a   1.000
_cell.length_b   1.000
_cell.length_c   1.000
_cell.angle_alpha   90.00
_cell.angle_beta   90.00
_cell.angle_gamma   90.00
#
_symmetry.space_group_name_H-M   'P 1'
#
loop_
_entity.id
_entity.type
_entity.pdbx_description
1 polymer ?
#
loop_
_entity_poly.entity_id
_entity_poly.type
_entity_poly.pdbx_seq_one_letter_code
_entity_poly.pdbx_strand_id
1 'polypeptide(L)'
;MKGIAVASARYAFVKANWHKEIVERALVGFTEIIPAAEVDVFDVPGAFELPLMARDLAATGRYAAVAAAALVVDGGIYRHDFVAQAVVDGLMRAGLDTGVPVLSVSLTPHHFQETPHHIGIFREHFVEKGREAARAALMIGATRRAALDPLRSAA
;
A
#
# COMPACT_ATOMS: atom_id res chain seq x y z
N MET A 1 1.62 30.03 -25.18
CA MET A 1 1.10 29.10 -24.16
C MET A 1 2.12 27.99 -23.93
N LYS A 2 2.91 28.05 -22.85
CA LYS A 2 3.72 26.89 -22.42
C LYS A 2 2.74 25.91 -21.77
N GLY A 3 2.58 24.73 -22.36
CA GLY A 3 1.85 23.65 -21.71
C GLY A 3 2.48 23.38 -20.36
N ILE A 4 1.70 23.54 -19.29
CA ILE A 4 2.12 23.11 -17.97
C ILE A 4 2.18 21.58 -18.06
N ALA A 5 3.39 21.03 -18.12
CA ALA A 5 3.59 19.61 -17.93
C ALA A 5 3.04 19.29 -16.54
N VAL A 6 1.92 18.58 -16.48
CA VAL A 6 1.42 17.99 -15.24
C VAL A 6 2.49 16.98 -14.83
N ALA A 7 3.22 17.28 -13.76
CA ALA A 7 4.19 16.33 -13.23
C ALA A 7 3.46 15.02 -12.92
N SER A 8 3.95 13.90 -13.46
CA SER A 8 3.33 12.60 -13.18
C SER A 8 3.41 12.32 -11.68
N ALA A 9 2.30 11.85 -11.10
CA ALA A 9 2.21 11.54 -9.68
C ALA A 9 3.14 10.36 -9.35
N ARG A 10 3.93 10.48 -8.27
CA ARG A 10 4.71 9.34 -7.76
C ARG A 10 3.95 8.59 -6.68
N TYR A 11 4.17 7.29 -6.59
CA TYR A 11 3.60 6.41 -5.58
C TYR A 11 4.73 5.70 -4.84
N ALA A 12 4.59 5.53 -3.53
CA ALA A 12 5.48 4.68 -2.76
C ALA A 12 4.82 3.32 -2.55
N PHE A 13 5.58 2.24 -2.72
CA PHE A 13 5.15 0.88 -2.41
C PHE A 13 6.11 0.27 -1.39
N VAL A 14 5.65 0.12 -0.15
CA VAL A 14 6.41 -0.46 0.96
C VAL A 14 5.99 -1.92 1.12
N LYS A 15 6.94 -2.87 1.10
CA LYS A 15 6.65 -4.29 1.24
C LYS A 15 7.46 -4.93 2.37
N ALA A 16 6.77 -5.74 3.19
CA ALA A 16 7.40 -6.53 4.23
C ALA A 16 8.10 -7.77 3.65
N ASN A 17 9.21 -8.18 4.28
CA ASN A 17 10.00 -9.34 3.84
C ASN A 17 9.53 -10.68 4.39
N TRP A 18 8.69 -10.71 5.43
CA TRP A 18 8.02 -11.94 5.85
C TRP A 18 7.04 -12.40 4.76
N HIS A 19 7.10 -13.69 4.41
CA HIS A 19 6.36 -14.28 3.28
C HIS A 19 6.59 -13.55 1.94
N LYS A 20 7.83 -13.06 1.72
CA LYS A 20 8.24 -12.25 0.55
C LYS A 20 7.72 -12.79 -0.78
N GLU A 21 7.74 -14.10 -0.98
CA GLU A 21 7.30 -14.73 -2.23
C GLU A 21 5.82 -14.51 -2.58
N ILE A 22 4.98 -14.26 -1.57
CA ILE A 22 3.56 -13.88 -1.70
C ILE A 22 3.45 -12.35 -1.75
N VAL A 23 4.09 -11.65 -0.80
CA VAL A 23 3.96 -10.18 -0.67
C VAL A 23 4.41 -9.46 -1.93
N GLU A 24 5.49 -9.91 -2.59
CA GLU A 24 5.97 -9.31 -3.84
C GLU A 24 4.99 -9.42 -5.00
N ARG A 25 4.04 -10.35 -4.94
CA ARG A 25 2.99 -10.47 -5.97
C ARG A 25 2.04 -9.28 -5.96
N ALA A 26 1.85 -8.62 -4.81
CA ALA A 26 1.08 -7.37 -4.75
C ALA A 26 1.76 -6.24 -5.50
N LEU A 27 3.09 -6.14 -5.47
CA LEU A 27 3.81 -5.15 -6.28
C LEU A 27 3.60 -5.42 -7.78
N VAL A 28 3.66 -6.69 -8.21
CA VAL A 28 3.40 -7.07 -9.61
C VAL A 28 2.05 -6.55 -10.06
N GLY A 29 0.97 -6.89 -9.34
CA GLY A 29 -0.37 -6.43 -9.68
C GLY A 29 -0.54 -4.90 -9.60
N PHE A 30 0.11 -4.25 -8.64
CA PHE A 30 0.11 -2.79 -8.53
C PHE A 30 0.73 -2.14 -9.77
N THR A 31 1.86 -2.69 -10.24
CA THR A 31 2.59 -2.16 -11.41
C THR A 31 1.97 -2.50 -12.77
N GLU A 32 0.97 -3.38 -12.82
CA GLU A 32 0.16 -3.58 -14.02
C GLU A 32 -0.82 -2.42 -14.26
N ILE A 33 -1.15 -1.65 -13.21
CA ILE A 33 -2.09 -0.52 -13.28
C ILE A 33 -1.37 0.82 -13.22
N ILE A 34 -0.39 0.97 -12.33
CA ILE A 34 0.46 2.17 -12.25
C ILE A 34 1.84 1.82 -12.83
N PRO A 35 2.34 2.54 -13.85
CA PRO A 35 3.62 2.23 -14.47
C PRO A 35 4.75 2.15 -13.45
N ALA A 36 5.62 1.13 -13.55
CA ALA A 36 6.73 0.94 -12.60
C ALA A 36 7.67 2.16 -12.49
N ALA A 37 7.78 2.99 -13.54
CA ALA A 37 8.56 4.23 -13.53
C ALA A 37 8.00 5.31 -12.57
N GLU A 38 6.72 5.18 -12.17
CA GLU A 38 6.02 6.07 -11.25
C GLU A 38 6.00 5.53 -9.81
N VAL A 39 6.58 4.34 -9.56
CA VAL A 39 6.54 3.66 -8.27
C VAL A 39 7.94 3.55 -7.67
N ASP A 40 8.14 4.14 -6.50
CA ASP A 40 9.30 3.88 -5.67
C ASP A 40 9.01 2.70 -4.74
N VAL A 41 9.89 1.69 -4.74
CA VAL A 41 9.71 0.45 -3.97
C VAL A 41 10.64 0.44 -2.77
N PHE A 42 10.11 0.10 -1.60
CA PHE A 42 10.86 0.04 -0.35
C PHE A 42 10.62 -1.29 0.36
N ASP A 43 11.69 -1.92 0.83
CA ASP A 43 11.63 -3.13 1.64
C ASP A 43 11.71 -2.80 3.12
N VAL A 44 10.89 -3.45 3.93
CA VAL A 44 10.96 -3.40 5.41
C VAL A 44 11.07 -4.81 5.99
N PRO A 45 11.61 -4.98 7.21
CA PRO A 45 11.75 -6.30 7.83
C PRO A 45 10.41 -7.04 7.94
N GLY A 46 9.40 -6.45 8.58
CA GLY A 46 8.08 -7.05 8.77
C GLY A 46 6.94 -6.03 8.68
N ALA A 47 5.72 -6.51 8.94
CA ALA A 47 4.53 -5.67 8.89
C ALA A 47 4.57 -4.52 9.93
N PHE A 48 5.21 -4.75 11.07
CA PHE A 48 5.25 -3.81 12.20
C PHE A 48 6.02 -2.51 11.88
N GLU A 49 6.94 -2.55 10.91
CA GLU A 49 7.67 -1.36 10.44
C GLU A 49 6.89 -0.55 9.39
N LEU A 50 5.83 -1.10 8.80
CA LEU A 50 5.06 -0.44 7.75
C LEU A 50 4.47 0.92 8.18
N PRO A 51 3.85 1.09 9.36
CA PRO A 51 3.27 2.36 9.77
C PRO A 51 4.28 3.51 9.81
N LEU A 52 5.46 3.27 10.41
CA LEU A 52 6.50 4.28 10.53
C LEU A 52 7.05 4.65 9.15
N MET A 53 7.38 3.64 8.33
CA MET A 53 7.90 3.87 6.99
C MET A 53 6.88 4.60 6.10
N ALA A 54 5.61 4.23 6.18
CA ALA A 54 4.55 4.88 5.42
C ALA A 54 4.36 6.35 5.82
N ARG A 55 4.36 6.65 7.13
CA ARG A 55 4.30 8.02 7.64
C ARG A 55 5.48 8.85 7.14
N ASP A 56 6.69 8.33 7.25
CA ASP A 56 7.90 9.06 6.89
C ASP A 56 7.97 9.35 5.39
N LEU A 57 7.59 8.39 4.55
CA LEU A 57 7.47 8.60 3.11
C LEU A 57 6.38 9.62 2.78
N ALA A 58 5.20 9.51 3.38
CA ALA A 58 4.11 10.46 3.19
C ALA A 58 4.50 11.89 3.58
N ALA A 59 5.18 12.07 4.71
CA ALA A 59 5.64 13.37 5.20
C ALA A 59 6.66 14.06 4.27
N THR A 60 7.31 13.33 3.35
CA THR A 60 8.21 13.93 2.36
C THR A 60 7.49 14.82 1.34
N GLY A 61 6.17 14.67 1.19
CA GLY A 61 5.37 15.36 0.16
C GLY A 61 5.66 14.91 -1.28
N ARG A 62 6.50 13.89 -1.49
CA ARG A 62 6.88 13.41 -2.83
C ARG A 62 5.84 12.47 -3.45
N TYR A 63 4.97 11.88 -2.64
CA TYR A 63 4.08 10.81 -3.05
C TYR A 63 2.62 11.24 -3.02
N ALA A 64 1.88 10.89 -4.07
CA ALA A 64 0.44 11.08 -4.13
C ALA A 64 -0.31 10.06 -3.25
N ALA A 65 0.29 8.89 -3.03
CA ALA A 65 -0.18 7.89 -2.08
C ALA A 65 0.95 6.91 -1.72
N VAL A 66 0.79 6.22 -0.59
CA VAL A 66 1.67 5.13 -0.13
C VAL A 66 0.86 3.84 -0.06
N ALA A 67 1.32 2.76 -0.68
CA ALA A 67 0.77 1.42 -0.51
C ALA A 67 1.69 0.60 0.39
N ALA A 68 1.13 -0.09 1.38
CA ALA A 68 1.87 -0.88 2.36
C ALA A 68 1.41 -2.35 2.31
N ALA A 69 2.30 -3.26 1.91
CA ALA A 69 1.99 -4.67 1.68
C ALA A 69 2.67 -5.59 2.70
N ALA A 70 1.87 -6.48 3.29
CA ALA A 70 2.34 -7.55 4.16
C ALA A 70 1.34 -8.72 4.16
N LEU A 71 1.82 -9.88 4.57
CA LEU A 71 0.99 -11.01 4.94
C LEU A 71 1.26 -11.31 6.42
N VAL A 72 0.25 -11.12 7.27
CA VAL A 72 0.34 -11.40 8.71
C VAL A 72 -0.48 -12.66 8.97
N VAL A 73 0.16 -13.73 9.44
CA VAL A 73 -0.47 -15.06 9.52
C VAL A 73 -0.43 -15.61 10.93
N ASP A 74 -1.35 -16.53 11.23
CA ASP A 74 -1.23 -17.39 12.39
C ASP A 74 -0.14 -18.45 12.18
N GLY A 75 0.99 -18.30 12.89
CA GLY A 75 2.08 -19.27 12.89
C GLY A 75 1.86 -20.44 13.86
N GLY A 76 0.76 -20.46 14.62
CA GLY A 76 0.40 -21.53 15.55
C GLY A 76 1.08 -21.48 16.92
N ILE A 77 2.02 -20.54 17.15
CA ILE A 77 2.73 -20.38 18.43
C ILE A 77 2.27 -19.11 19.17
N TYR A 78 2.27 -17.97 18.48
CA TYR A 78 1.93 -16.67 19.06
C TYR A 78 0.75 -16.05 18.34
N ARG A 79 -0.02 -15.24 19.07
CA ARG A 79 -1.14 -14.50 18.51
C ARG A 79 -0.65 -13.41 17.58
N HIS A 80 -1.07 -13.49 16.33
CA HIS A 80 -0.75 -12.55 15.27
C HIS A 80 -1.68 -11.32 15.28
N ASP A 81 -2.89 -11.44 15.85
CA ASP A 81 -3.93 -10.40 15.84
C ASP A 81 -3.45 -9.04 16.36
N PHE A 82 -2.63 -9.02 17.41
CA PHE A 82 -2.16 -7.78 18.03
C PHE A 82 -1.24 -7.01 17.07
N VAL A 83 -0.40 -7.73 16.33
CA VAL A 83 0.47 -7.15 15.31
C VAL A 83 -0.37 -6.66 14.14
N ALA A 84 -1.29 -7.50 13.64
CA ALA A 84 -2.19 -7.13 12.54
C ALA A 84 -2.98 -5.85 12.84
N GLN A 85 -3.59 -5.78 14.03
CA GLN A 85 -4.36 -4.62 14.47
C GLN A 85 -3.49 -3.37 14.61
N ALA A 86 -2.33 -3.47 15.28
CA ALA A 86 -1.42 -2.35 15.46
C ALA A 86 -0.91 -1.78 14.13
N VAL A 87 -0.67 -2.65 13.13
CA VAL A 87 -0.24 -2.23 11.79
C VAL A 87 -1.37 -1.50 11.06
N VAL A 88 -2.58 -2.04 11.05
CA VAL A 88 -3.71 -1.39 10.37
C VAL A 88 -4.05 -0.04 11.01
N ASP A 89 -4.07 0.03 12.35
CA ASP A 89 -4.30 1.29 13.08
C ASP A 89 -3.17 2.30 12.84
N GLY A 90 -1.92 1.82 12.80
CA GLY A 90 -0.76 2.65 12.52
C GLY A 90 -0.77 3.22 11.11
N LEU A 91 -1.14 2.42 10.09
CA LEU A 91 -1.28 2.88 8.70
C LEU A 91 -2.40 3.92 8.57
N MET A 92 -3.53 3.70 9.26
CA MET A 92 -4.61 4.68 9.32
C MET A 92 -4.11 6.01 9.89
N ARG A 93 -3.41 5.98 11.03
CA ARG A 93 -2.83 7.19 11.64
C ARG A 93 -1.82 7.87 10.73
N ALA A 94 -0.93 7.11 10.09
CA ALA A 94 0.04 7.65 9.14
C ALA A 94 -0.64 8.47 8.02
N GLY A 95 -1.76 8.00 7.49
CA GLY A 95 -2.51 8.74 6.46
C GLY A 95 -3.26 9.96 7.01
N LEU A 96 -3.84 9.85 8.21
CA LEU A 96 -4.55 10.97 8.86
C LEU A 96 -3.59 12.10 9.25
N ASP A 97 -2.45 11.75 9.86
CA ASP A 97 -1.48 12.72 10.39
C ASP A 97 -0.75 13.48 9.27
N THR A 98 -0.52 12.83 8.12
CA THR A 98 0.21 13.42 6.99
C THR A 98 -0.70 14.02 5.92
N GLY A 99 -1.98 13.64 5.91
CA GLY A 99 -2.92 14.02 4.85
C GLY A 99 -2.67 13.32 3.51
N VAL A 100 -1.72 12.39 3.41
CA VAL A 100 -1.45 11.59 2.22
C VAL A 100 -2.18 10.24 2.34
N PRO A 101 -2.90 9.78 1.31
CA PRO A 101 -3.53 8.46 1.33
C PRO A 101 -2.52 7.34 1.60
N VAL A 102 -2.78 6.52 2.62
CA VAL A 102 -2.04 5.30 2.93
C VAL A 102 -2.97 4.10 2.74
N LEU A 103 -2.58 3.18 1.86
CA LEU A 103 -3.38 2.05 1.41
C LEU A 103 -2.85 0.77 2.03
N SER A 104 -3.71 0.06 2.75
CA SER A 104 -3.36 -1.22 3.36
C SER A 104 -3.54 -2.37 2.37
N VAL A 105 -2.43 -3.01 2.04
CA VAL A 105 -2.35 -4.39 1.52
C VAL A 105 -1.66 -5.26 2.59
N SER A 106 -1.84 -4.92 3.87
CA SER A 106 -1.45 -5.74 5.01
C SER A 106 -2.59 -6.71 5.33
N LEU A 107 -2.52 -7.91 4.75
CA LEU A 107 -3.62 -8.87 4.75
C LEU A 107 -3.41 -9.95 5.82
N THR A 108 -4.49 -10.29 6.53
CA THR A 108 -4.52 -11.28 7.59
C THR A 108 -5.57 -12.35 7.25
N PRO A 109 -5.18 -13.49 6.66
CA PRO A 109 -6.13 -14.53 6.28
C PRO A 109 -6.67 -15.26 7.52
N HIS A 110 -7.90 -15.77 7.44
CA HIS A 110 -8.44 -16.66 8.47
C HIS A 110 -7.59 -17.92 8.66
N HIS A 111 -7.06 -18.45 7.56
CA HIS A 111 -6.24 -19.65 7.56
C HIS A 111 -5.06 -19.48 6.61
N PHE A 112 -3.87 -19.80 7.11
CA PHE A 112 -2.67 -19.94 6.32
C PHE A 112 -1.81 -21.03 6.92
N GLN A 113 -1.15 -21.78 6.05
CA GLN A 113 -0.19 -22.83 6.39
C GLN A 113 0.83 -22.80 5.26
N GLU A 114 2.10 -23.01 5.56
CA GLU A 114 3.19 -22.99 4.57
C GLU A 114 3.20 -24.27 3.71
N THR A 115 2.08 -24.53 3.04
CA THR A 115 1.91 -25.62 2.09
C THR A 115 1.92 -25.06 0.66
N PRO A 116 2.34 -25.86 -0.34
CA PRO A 116 2.31 -25.43 -1.74
C PRO A 116 0.94 -24.94 -2.21
N HIS A 117 -0.14 -25.54 -1.70
CA HIS A 117 -1.51 -25.17 -2.07
C HIS A 117 -1.87 -23.76 -1.59
N HIS A 118 -1.66 -23.46 -0.31
CA HIS A 118 -1.93 -22.12 0.22
C HIS A 118 -1.02 -21.08 -0.39
N ILE A 119 0.28 -21.37 -0.53
CA ILE A 119 1.24 -20.47 -1.19
C ILE A 119 0.76 -20.12 -2.60
N GLY A 120 0.30 -21.11 -3.38
CA GLY A 120 -0.27 -20.88 -4.72
C GLY A 120 -1.47 -19.92 -4.71
N ILE A 121 -2.48 -20.21 -3.87
CA ILE A 121 -3.69 -19.36 -3.74
C ILE A 121 -3.33 -17.92 -3.39
N PHE A 122 -2.50 -17.73 -2.35
CA PHE A 122 -2.19 -16.39 -1.88
C PHE A 122 -1.27 -15.64 -2.85
N ARG A 123 -0.38 -16.32 -3.57
CA ARG A 123 0.42 -15.68 -4.63
C ARG A 123 -0.45 -15.13 -5.75
N GLU A 124 -1.44 -15.89 -6.21
CA GLU A 124 -2.38 -15.43 -7.24
C GLU A 124 -3.25 -14.29 -6.72
N HIS A 125 -3.82 -14.45 -5.53
CA HIS A 125 -4.72 -13.47 -4.94
C HIS A 125 -3.99 -12.15 -4.62
N PHE A 126 -2.74 -12.18 -4.16
CA PHE A 126 -1.97 -10.95 -3.91
C PHE A 126 -1.75 -10.12 -5.19
N VAL A 127 -1.68 -10.73 -6.38
CA VAL A 127 -1.66 -9.94 -7.63
C VAL A 127 -2.94 -9.12 -7.76
N GLU A 128 -4.12 -9.72 -7.54
CA GLU A 128 -5.37 -8.97 -7.62
C GLU A 128 -5.46 -7.88 -6.55
N LYS A 129 -5.06 -8.17 -5.31
CA LYS A 129 -5.01 -7.17 -4.23
C LYS A 129 -4.06 -6.02 -4.56
N GLY A 130 -2.97 -6.28 -5.28
CA GLY A 130 -2.09 -5.26 -5.85
C GLY A 130 -2.79 -4.34 -6.85
N ARG A 131 -3.52 -4.92 -7.81
CA ARG A 131 -4.30 -4.15 -8.81
C ARG A 131 -5.39 -3.31 -8.16
N GLU A 132 -6.11 -3.89 -7.20
CA GLU A 132 -7.13 -3.17 -6.42
C GLU A 132 -6.52 -1.98 -5.67
N ALA A 133 -5.36 -2.16 -5.04
CA ALA A 133 -4.66 -1.09 -4.35
C ALA A 133 -4.23 0.03 -5.31
N ALA A 134 -3.71 -0.30 -6.50
CA ALA A 134 -3.36 0.71 -7.49
C ALA A 134 -4.60 1.47 -8.00
N ARG A 135 -5.69 0.77 -8.30
CA ARG A 135 -6.97 1.41 -8.67
C ARG A 135 -7.49 2.32 -7.55
N ALA A 136 -7.42 1.87 -6.31
CA ALA A 136 -7.79 2.67 -5.14
C ALA A 136 -6.91 3.92 -5.02
N ALA A 137 -5.60 3.83 -5.24
CA ALA A 137 -4.66 4.96 -5.18
C ALA A 137 -5.01 6.04 -6.21
N LEU A 138 -5.27 5.63 -7.45
CA LEU A 138 -5.71 6.52 -8.53
C LEU A 138 -7.04 7.20 -8.19
N MET A 139 -8.01 6.42 -7.72
CA MET A 139 -9.36 6.90 -7.41
C MET A 139 -9.35 7.89 -6.24
N ILE A 140 -8.71 7.56 -5.11
CA ILE A 140 -8.67 8.46 -3.95
C ILE A 140 -7.89 9.74 -4.27
N GLY A 141 -6.80 9.64 -5.05
CA GLY A 141 -6.05 10.79 -5.52
C GLY A 141 -6.90 11.72 -6.40
N ALA A 142 -7.68 11.15 -7.32
CA ALA A 142 -8.60 11.92 -8.16
C ALA A 142 -9.73 12.58 -7.33
N THR A 143 -10.36 11.84 -6.42
CA THR A 143 -11.41 12.36 -5.53
C THR A 143 -10.91 13.51 -4.67
N ARG A 144 -9.74 13.36 -4.02
CA ARG A 144 -9.16 14.40 -3.17
C ARG A 144 -8.78 15.64 -3.97
N ARG A 145 -8.16 15.49 -5.14
CA ARG A 145 -7.86 16.63 -6.02
C ARG A 145 -9.16 17.35 -6.41
N ALA A 146 -10.18 16.63 -6.85
CA ALA A 146 -11.44 17.26 -7.24
C ALA A 146 -12.16 17.99 -6.10
N ALA A 147 -12.09 17.46 -4.87
CA ALA A 147 -12.78 18.02 -3.71
C ALA A 147 -12.01 19.13 -2.99
N LEU A 148 -10.67 19.12 -3.04
CA LEU A 148 -9.81 20.03 -2.29
C LEU A 148 -9.13 21.09 -3.16
N ASP A 149 -9.29 21.05 -4.49
CA ASP A 149 -8.73 22.06 -5.39
C ASP A 149 -9.44 23.42 -5.17
N PRO A 150 -8.74 24.44 -4.63
CA PRO A 150 -9.34 25.72 -4.25
C PRO A 150 -10.03 26.43 -5.42
N LEU A 151 -9.61 26.15 -6.66
CA LEU A 151 -10.12 26.77 -7.87
C LEU A 151 -11.50 26.23 -8.30
N ARG A 152 -11.95 25.09 -7.77
CA ARG A 152 -13.30 24.55 -8.03
C ARG A 152 -14.33 24.92 -6.97
N SER A 153 -13.90 25.25 -5.75
CA SER A 153 -14.78 25.67 -4.65
C SER A 153 -15.33 27.10 -4.77
N ALA A 154 -14.97 27.84 -5.83
CA ALA A 154 -15.38 29.23 -6.08
C ALA A 154 -16.28 29.41 -7.33
N ALA A 155 -16.77 28.32 -7.92
CA ALA A 155 -17.72 28.32 -9.05
C ALA A 155 -19.01 27.60 -8.64
#